data_AF-A0A3M7SUJ4-F1
#
_entry.id   AF-A0A3M7SUJ4-F1
#
_cell.length_a   1.000
_cell.length_b   1.000
_cell.length_c   1.000
_cell.angle_alpha   90.00
_cell.angle_beta   90.00
_cell.angle_gamma   90.00
#
_symmetry.space_group_name_H-M   'P 1'
#
loop_
_entity.id
_entity.type
_entity.pdbx_description
1 polymer ?
#
loop_
_entity_poly.entity_id
_entity_poly.type
_entity_poly.pdbx_seq_one_letter_code
_entity_poly.pdbx_strand_id
1 'polypeptide(L)'
;MKKPTLLNDPALIQDKIEMLNYLLDIEIAYNILKTHSNSSEAPIDMHYKKLNCQIEVLDKNSEEFSLILKYVQNTHAATHYTYNLIVEDVFIINREGEESRYEKYKGLHNKKLLWHGSRLTNFAGILSQGLRITPPEAPSSGLMFGKGVYFADIVSKSANYCFTNSSNPTGLMLLCEVALGDMYERTHSEYVTTLPKGKHSTKGCGLTAPNPNDKHVMSDGVEIPLGNAADSGIKASPLLYNEYI
;
A
#
# COMPACT_ATOMS: atom_id res chain seq x y z
N MET A 1 15.17 -35.35 -13.66
CA MET A 1 14.45 -34.36 -12.82
C MET A 1 15.47 -33.52 -12.08
N LYS A 2 15.36 -32.20 -12.13
CA LYS A 2 16.23 -31.30 -11.35
C LYS A 2 15.83 -31.42 -9.87
N LYS A 3 16.80 -31.58 -8.96
CA LYS A 3 16.51 -31.65 -7.52
C LYS A 3 15.91 -30.31 -7.05
N PRO A 4 14.95 -30.30 -6.10
CA PRO A 4 14.46 -29.08 -5.50
C PRO A 4 15.60 -28.24 -4.90
N THR A 5 15.54 -26.92 -5.10
CA THR A 5 16.53 -25.98 -4.55
C THR A 5 16.43 -25.94 -3.03
N LEU A 6 17.58 -26.01 -2.35
CA LEU A 6 17.64 -25.85 -0.90
C LEU A 6 17.31 -24.39 -0.52
N LEU A 7 16.42 -24.19 0.47
CA LEU A 7 16.06 -22.87 0.99
C LEU A 7 17.06 -22.44 2.08
N ASN A 8 18.25 -22.01 1.69
CA ASN A 8 19.34 -21.61 2.60
C ASN A 8 19.74 -20.14 2.50
N ASP A 9 18.94 -19.33 1.80
CA ASP A 9 19.16 -17.89 1.58
C ASP A 9 17.92 -17.13 2.08
N PRO A 10 18.07 -16.13 2.98
CA PRO A 10 16.98 -15.28 3.42
C PRO A 10 16.18 -14.62 2.28
N ALA A 11 16.83 -14.23 1.17
CA ALA A 11 16.14 -13.66 0.02
C ALA A 11 15.25 -14.70 -0.66
N LEU A 12 15.77 -15.92 -0.85
CA LEU A 12 15.00 -17.03 -1.41
C LEU A 12 13.82 -17.42 -0.50
N ILE A 13 14.00 -17.37 0.82
CA ILE A 13 12.91 -17.60 1.78
C ILE A 13 11.83 -16.51 1.62
N GLN A 14 12.24 -15.24 1.52
CA GLN A 14 11.31 -14.13 1.31
C GLN A 14 10.48 -14.31 0.03
N ASP A 15 11.11 -14.67 -1.08
CA ASP A 15 10.41 -14.96 -2.34
C ASP A 15 9.34 -16.05 -2.18
N LYS A 16 9.59 -17.07 -1.33
CA LYS A 16 8.61 -18.14 -1.06
C LYS A 16 7.48 -17.69 -0.14
N ILE A 17 7.74 -16.80 0.80
CA ILE A 17 6.69 -16.21 1.66
C ILE A 17 5.76 -15.35 0.81
N GLU A 18 6.33 -14.51 -0.05
CA GLU A 18 5.55 -13.72 -1.00
C GLU A 18 4.70 -14.60 -1.91
N MET A 19 5.30 -15.68 -2.45
CA MET A 19 4.56 -16.67 -3.23
C MET A 19 3.36 -17.25 -2.47
N LEU A 20 3.51 -17.58 -1.18
CA LEU A 20 2.41 -18.10 -0.36
C LEU A 20 1.31 -17.04 -0.15
N ASN A 21 1.68 -15.79 0.12
CA ASN A 21 0.71 -14.70 0.27
C ASN A 21 -0.11 -14.51 -1.02
N TYR A 22 0.54 -14.57 -2.20
CA TYR A 22 -0.16 -14.49 -3.48
C TYR A 22 -1.12 -15.66 -3.70
N LEU A 23 -0.73 -16.89 -3.30
CA LEU A 23 -1.61 -18.05 -3.41
C LEU A 23 -2.84 -17.94 -2.50
N LEU A 24 -2.67 -17.40 -1.29
CA LEU A 24 -3.79 -17.14 -0.38
C LEU A 24 -4.78 -16.11 -0.98
N ASP A 25 -4.27 -15.05 -1.59
CA ASP A 25 -5.13 -14.05 -2.25
C ASP A 25 -5.83 -14.61 -3.49
N ILE A 26 -5.16 -15.45 -4.28
CA ILE A 26 -5.77 -16.17 -5.41
C ILE A 26 -6.88 -17.11 -4.92
N GLU A 27 -6.67 -17.82 -3.81
CA GLU A 27 -7.69 -18.68 -3.21
C GLU A 27 -8.92 -17.87 -2.79
N ILE A 28 -8.73 -16.70 -2.18
CA ILE A 28 -9.82 -15.78 -1.81
C ILE A 28 -10.56 -15.32 -3.06
N ALA A 29 -9.85 -14.86 -4.09
CA ALA A 29 -10.45 -14.46 -5.35
C ALA A 29 -11.27 -15.62 -5.96
N TYR A 30 -10.73 -16.84 -5.94
CA TYR A 30 -11.44 -18.01 -6.45
C TYR A 30 -12.69 -18.34 -5.63
N ASN A 31 -12.63 -18.21 -4.30
CA ASN A 31 -13.79 -18.40 -3.41
C ASN A 31 -14.87 -17.34 -3.66
N ILE A 32 -14.50 -16.09 -3.95
CA ILE A 32 -15.43 -15.04 -4.38
C ILE A 32 -16.11 -15.43 -5.70
N LEU A 33 -15.38 -16.06 -6.64
CA LEU A 33 -15.93 -16.49 -7.93
C LEU A 33 -16.84 -17.73 -7.81
N LYS A 34 -16.58 -18.64 -6.85
CA LYS A 34 -17.08 -20.03 -6.82
C LYS A 34 -18.58 -20.26 -6.54
N THR A 35 -19.44 -19.26 -6.70
CA THR A 35 -20.87 -19.39 -6.40
C THR A 35 -21.71 -19.40 -7.68
N HIS A 36 -22.28 -20.57 -7.98
CA HIS A 36 -23.35 -20.72 -8.95
C HIS A 36 -24.63 -20.11 -8.35
N SER A 37 -25.12 -19.02 -8.94
CA SER A 37 -26.45 -18.52 -8.62
C SER A 37 -27.37 -18.75 -9.81
N ASN A 38 -28.56 -19.29 -9.56
CA ASN A 38 -29.69 -19.26 -10.49
C ASN A 38 -30.34 -17.86 -10.50
N SER A 39 -29.54 -16.79 -10.34
CA SER A 39 -30.05 -15.42 -10.30
C SER A 39 -30.14 -14.84 -11.71
N SER A 40 -31.08 -13.92 -11.90
CA SER A 40 -31.22 -13.12 -13.13
C SER A 40 -30.23 -11.96 -13.20
N GLU A 41 -29.32 -11.85 -12.24
CA GLU A 41 -28.36 -10.75 -12.13
C GLU A 41 -27.17 -10.96 -13.06
N ALA A 42 -26.61 -9.87 -13.59
CA ALA A 42 -25.43 -9.97 -14.44
C ALA A 42 -24.23 -10.50 -13.63
N PRO A 43 -23.41 -11.40 -14.18
CA PRO A 43 -22.27 -11.98 -13.46
C PRO A 43 -21.31 -10.94 -12.87
N ILE A 44 -21.09 -9.82 -13.58
CA ILE A 44 -20.22 -8.74 -13.12
C ILE A 44 -20.76 -8.08 -11.83
N ASP A 45 -22.07 -7.85 -11.75
CA ASP A 45 -22.72 -7.24 -10.59
C ASP A 45 -22.67 -8.19 -9.39
N MET A 46 -22.85 -9.49 -9.62
CA MET A 46 -22.68 -10.50 -8.59
C MET A 46 -21.26 -10.53 -8.02
N HIS A 47 -20.24 -10.42 -8.88
CA HIS A 47 -18.85 -10.38 -8.43
C HIS A 47 -18.53 -9.08 -7.70
N TYR A 48 -19.01 -7.95 -8.21
CA TYR A 48 -18.88 -6.65 -7.58
C TYR A 48 -19.48 -6.62 -6.18
N LYS A 49 -20.72 -7.13 -6.00
CA LYS A 49 -21.35 -7.21 -4.68
C LYS A 49 -20.53 -7.98 -3.66
N LYS A 50 -19.86 -9.06 -4.06
CA LYS A 50 -19.01 -9.86 -3.17
C LYS A 50 -17.72 -9.16 -2.75
N LEU A 51 -17.33 -8.09 -3.44
CA LEU A 51 -16.25 -7.23 -2.97
C LEU A 51 -16.67 -6.47 -1.71
N ASN A 52 -17.97 -6.33 -1.38
CA ASN A 52 -18.43 -5.58 -0.22
C ASN A 52 -17.74 -4.21 -0.11
N CYS A 53 -17.60 -3.55 -1.26
CA CYS A 53 -16.85 -2.31 -1.44
C CYS A 53 -17.52 -1.51 -2.53
N GLN A 54 -17.94 -0.30 -2.19
CA GLN A 54 -18.44 0.66 -3.17
C GLN A 54 -17.24 1.26 -3.89
N ILE A 55 -17.29 1.26 -5.23
CA ILE A 55 -16.26 1.79 -6.10
C ILE A 55 -16.92 2.79 -7.03
N GLU A 56 -16.49 4.04 -6.96
CA GLU A 56 -16.99 5.14 -7.78
C GLU A 56 -15.85 5.70 -8.62
N VAL A 57 -16.16 6.16 -9.84
CA VAL A 57 -15.16 6.77 -10.73
C VAL A 57 -15.00 8.24 -10.32
N LEU A 58 -13.78 8.66 -10.01
CA LEU A 58 -13.49 10.06 -9.75
C LEU A 58 -13.49 10.85 -11.06
N ASP A 59 -14.19 11.98 -11.10
CA ASP A 59 -14.20 12.85 -12.28
C ASP A 59 -12.79 13.38 -12.58
N LYS A 60 -12.32 13.16 -13.81
CA LYS A 60 -10.99 13.58 -14.29
C LYS A 60 -10.83 15.10 -14.30
N ASN A 61 -11.93 15.86 -14.28
CA ASN A 61 -11.90 17.33 -14.22
C ASN A 61 -11.92 17.87 -12.78
N SER A 62 -12.01 17.01 -11.77
CA SER A 62 -12.03 17.44 -10.38
C SER A 62 -10.68 17.95 -9.89
N GLU A 63 -10.71 18.81 -8.89
CA GLU A 63 -9.50 19.28 -8.18
C GLU A 63 -8.78 18.10 -7.50
N GLU A 64 -9.54 17.15 -6.95
CA GLU A 64 -9.01 15.95 -6.30
C GLU A 64 -8.22 15.08 -7.27
N PHE A 65 -8.73 14.86 -8.49
CA PHE A 65 -8.00 14.11 -9.52
C PHE A 65 -6.68 14.81 -9.88
N SER A 66 -6.72 16.13 -10.04
CA SER A 66 -5.53 16.95 -10.32
C SER A 66 -4.49 16.87 -9.20
N LEU A 67 -4.95 16.81 -7.95
CA LEU A 67 -4.09 16.67 -6.78
C LEU A 67 -3.37 15.31 -6.74
N ILE A 68 -4.09 14.23 -7.09
CA ILE A 68 -3.54 12.88 -7.20
C ILE A 68 -2.51 12.81 -8.34
N LEU A 69 -2.81 13.39 -9.51
CA LEU A 69 -1.84 13.48 -10.61
C LEU A 69 -0.55 14.18 -10.17
N LYS A 70 -0.68 15.31 -9.47
CA LYS A 70 0.46 16.05 -8.93
C LYS A 70 1.24 15.21 -7.92
N TYR A 71 0.55 14.47 -7.04
CA TYR A 71 1.19 13.60 -6.07
C TYR A 71 2.00 12.48 -6.75
N VAL A 72 1.43 11.83 -7.78
CA VAL A 72 2.12 10.82 -8.59
C VAL A 72 3.36 11.43 -9.26
N GLN A 73 3.20 12.58 -9.93
CA GLN A 73 4.31 13.22 -10.65
C GLN A 73 5.45 13.63 -9.72
N ASN A 74 5.15 14.31 -8.61
CA ASN A 74 6.14 14.91 -7.74
C ASN A 74 6.92 13.87 -6.91
N THR A 75 6.30 12.71 -6.67
CA THR A 75 6.87 11.67 -5.80
C THR A 75 7.35 10.46 -6.55
N HIS A 76 7.58 10.59 -7.86
CA HIS A 76 8.32 9.59 -8.62
C HIS A 76 9.82 9.71 -8.32
N ALA A 77 10.35 8.74 -7.60
CA ALA A 77 11.75 8.73 -7.19
C ALA A 77 12.73 8.68 -8.38
N ALA A 78 13.77 9.51 -8.33
CA ALA A 78 14.79 9.60 -9.37
C ALA A 78 15.58 8.30 -9.57
N THR A 79 15.71 7.45 -8.53
CA THR A 79 16.38 6.14 -8.68
C THR A 79 15.51 5.09 -9.37
N HIS A 80 14.21 5.34 -9.53
CA HIS A 80 13.27 4.45 -10.23
C HIS A 80 13.03 4.94 -11.67
N TYR A 81 14.12 5.23 -12.39
CA TYR A 81 14.09 5.83 -13.74
C TYR A 81 13.78 4.85 -14.87
N THR A 82 13.60 3.56 -14.58
CA THR A 82 13.39 2.50 -15.60
C THR A 82 11.98 2.48 -16.18
N TYR A 83 11.05 3.24 -15.59
CA TYR A 83 9.67 3.37 -16.05
C TYR A 83 9.11 4.75 -15.68
N ASN A 84 8.01 5.12 -16.35
CA ASN A 84 7.17 6.26 -15.98
C ASN A 84 5.78 5.74 -15.59
N LEU A 85 5.12 6.45 -14.69
CA LEU A 85 3.74 6.16 -14.31
C LEU A 85 2.77 7.05 -15.09
N ILE A 86 1.69 6.44 -15.58
CA ILE A 86 0.57 7.12 -16.22
C ILE A 86 -0.67 6.74 -15.43
N VAL A 87 -1.39 7.75 -14.94
CA VAL A 87 -2.67 7.52 -14.26
C VAL A 87 -3.76 7.39 -15.32
N GLU A 88 -4.29 6.18 -15.48
CA GLU A 88 -5.38 5.90 -16.43
C GLU A 88 -6.72 6.36 -15.85
N ASP A 89 -7.04 5.90 -14.64
CA ASP A 89 -8.28 6.19 -13.92
C ASP A 89 -8.00 6.29 -12.42
N VAL A 90 -8.89 7.00 -11.71
CA VAL A 90 -8.89 7.08 -10.25
C VAL A 90 -10.28 6.69 -9.76
N PHE A 91 -10.33 5.87 -8.72
CA PHE A 91 -11.55 5.38 -8.13
C PHE A 91 -11.61 5.75 -6.66
N ILE A 92 -12.78 6.20 -6.21
CA ILE A 92 -13.11 6.37 -4.80
C ILE A 92 -13.58 5.00 -4.31
N ILE A 93 -12.97 4.49 -3.24
CA ILE A 93 -13.33 3.21 -2.64
C ILE A 93 -13.90 3.42 -1.24
N ASN A 94 -15.05 2.80 -0.96
CA ASN A 94 -15.65 2.77 0.36
C ASN A 94 -15.98 1.33 0.75
N ARG A 95 -15.13 0.78 1.62
CA ARG A 95 -15.23 -0.61 2.06
C ARG A 95 -16.24 -0.76 3.19
N GLU A 96 -17.03 -1.83 3.13
CA GLU A 96 -18.06 -2.09 4.14
C GLU A 96 -17.46 -2.23 5.56
N GLY A 97 -17.99 -1.41 6.47
CA GLY A 97 -17.58 -1.35 7.87
C GLY A 97 -16.19 -0.75 8.15
N GLU A 98 -15.46 -0.29 7.13
CA GLU A 98 -14.13 0.28 7.31
C GLU A 98 -14.17 1.60 8.08
N GLU A 99 -15.11 2.49 7.74
CA GLU A 99 -15.32 3.74 8.46
C GLU A 99 -15.61 3.50 9.95
N SER A 100 -16.49 2.54 10.26
CA SER A 100 -16.83 2.17 11.64
C SER A 100 -15.60 1.66 12.42
N ARG A 101 -14.73 0.86 11.80
CA ARG A 101 -13.46 0.40 12.41
C ARG A 101 -12.45 1.54 12.58
N TYR A 102 -12.45 2.50 11.66
CA TYR A 102 -11.56 3.65 11.65
C TYR A 102 -11.99 4.75 12.62
N GLU A 103 -13.26 4.81 13.02
CA GLU A 103 -13.85 5.86 13.88
C GLU A 103 -13.01 6.16 15.14
N LYS A 104 -12.53 5.12 15.83
CA LYS A 104 -11.68 5.26 17.03
C LYS A 104 -10.34 5.96 16.78
N TYR A 105 -9.90 6.08 15.53
CA TYR A 105 -8.66 6.72 15.12
C TYR A 105 -8.89 8.09 14.46
N LYS A 106 -10.14 8.49 14.16
CA LYS A 106 -10.43 9.81 13.55
C LYS A 106 -9.88 10.97 14.40
N GLY A 107 -9.92 10.83 15.72
CA GLY A 107 -9.36 11.80 16.67
C GLY A 107 -7.84 11.77 16.84
N LEU A 108 -7.14 10.79 16.25
CA LEU A 108 -5.68 10.71 16.31
C LEU A 108 -5.06 11.79 15.42
N HIS A 109 -3.97 12.42 15.90
CA HIS A 109 -3.20 13.38 15.13
C HIS A 109 -2.33 12.69 14.07
N ASN A 110 -1.70 13.48 13.20
CA ASN A 110 -0.77 13.00 12.18
C ASN A 110 -1.41 11.92 11.28
N LYS A 111 -2.45 12.33 10.55
CA LYS A 111 -3.07 11.50 9.51
C LYS A 111 -2.48 11.86 8.16
N LYS A 112 -2.09 10.85 7.39
CA LYS A 112 -1.51 11.06 6.06
C LYS A 112 -2.21 10.21 5.01
N LEU A 113 -2.35 10.75 3.81
CA LEU A 113 -2.72 9.98 2.64
C LEU A 113 -1.44 9.37 2.04
N LEU A 114 -1.31 8.04 2.08
CA LEU A 114 -0.08 7.33 1.69
C LEU A 114 -0.32 6.23 0.67
N TRP A 115 0.70 5.94 -0.13
CA TRP A 115 0.65 4.94 -1.20
C TRP A 115 0.87 3.53 -0.68
N HIS A 116 0.04 2.59 -1.14
CA HIS A 116 0.27 1.16 -1.01
C HIS A 116 0.17 0.49 -2.38
N GLY A 117 1.20 -0.26 -2.77
CA GLY A 117 1.19 -1.05 -4.00
C GLY A 117 1.13 -2.53 -3.69
N SER A 118 0.44 -3.28 -4.54
CA SER A 118 0.32 -4.74 -4.43
C SER A 118 0.11 -5.34 -5.81
N ARG A 119 0.30 -6.64 -5.95
CA ARG A 119 0.01 -7.35 -7.20
C ARG A 119 -1.48 -7.26 -7.52
N LEU A 120 -1.81 -7.20 -8.81
CA LEU A 120 -3.20 -7.16 -9.28
C LEU A 120 -4.06 -8.29 -8.70
N THR A 121 -3.49 -9.50 -8.55
CA THR A 121 -4.16 -10.68 -7.98
C THR A 121 -4.66 -10.47 -6.55
N ASN A 122 -4.03 -9.56 -5.81
CA ASN A 122 -4.33 -9.33 -4.39
C ASN A 122 -5.50 -8.35 -4.19
N PHE A 123 -5.83 -7.54 -5.20
CA PHE A 123 -6.83 -6.48 -5.06
C PHE A 123 -8.24 -7.02 -4.79
N ALA A 124 -8.61 -8.20 -5.27
CA ALA A 124 -9.90 -8.81 -4.90
C ALA A 124 -9.98 -9.11 -3.38
N GLY A 125 -8.89 -9.61 -2.80
CA GLY A 125 -8.78 -9.83 -1.36
C GLY A 125 -8.72 -8.52 -0.57
N ILE A 126 -7.94 -7.55 -1.03
CA ILE A 126 -7.83 -6.23 -0.38
C ILE A 126 -9.17 -5.48 -0.42
N LEU A 127 -9.84 -5.45 -1.57
CA LEU A 127 -11.12 -4.76 -1.71
C LEU A 127 -12.25 -5.46 -0.96
N SER A 128 -12.15 -6.75 -0.62
CA SER A 128 -13.17 -7.46 0.18
C SER A 128 -12.87 -7.51 1.67
N GLN A 129 -11.62 -7.69 2.06
CA GLN A 129 -11.21 -7.94 3.46
C GLN A 129 -10.34 -6.82 4.05
N GLY A 130 -9.81 -5.93 3.23
CA GLY A 130 -8.93 -4.83 3.63
C GLY A 130 -7.47 -5.24 3.57
N LEU A 131 -6.58 -4.31 3.90
CA LEU A 131 -5.17 -4.60 4.08
C LEU A 131 -4.97 -5.43 5.36
N ARG A 132 -4.35 -6.60 5.22
CA ARG A 132 -4.18 -7.56 6.31
C ARG A 132 -2.72 -7.63 6.72
N ILE A 133 -2.49 -7.77 8.02
CA ILE A 133 -1.17 -8.07 8.55
C ILE A 133 -0.86 -9.54 8.24
N THR A 134 0.37 -9.80 7.80
CA THR A 134 0.89 -11.15 7.60
C THR A 134 0.63 -12.03 8.83
N PRO A 135 0.11 -13.27 8.67
CA PRO A 135 -0.26 -14.13 9.78
C PRO A 135 0.93 -14.44 10.70
N PRO A 136 0.71 -14.71 12.00
CA PRO A 136 1.79 -14.91 12.98
C PRO A 136 2.71 -16.09 12.64
N GLU A 137 2.21 -17.10 11.93
CA GLU A 137 2.94 -18.30 11.52
C GLU A 137 3.89 -18.06 10.35
N ALA A 138 3.63 -17.06 9.50
CA ALA A 138 4.49 -16.78 8.36
C ALA A 138 5.85 -16.24 8.83
N PRO A 139 6.97 -16.63 8.20
CA PRO A 139 8.26 -16.11 8.58
C PRO A 139 8.36 -14.60 8.36
N SER A 140 9.28 -13.99 9.08
CA SER A 140 9.45 -12.54 9.17
C SER A 140 10.61 -11.98 8.35
N SER A 141 11.33 -12.85 7.66
CA SER A 141 12.38 -12.47 6.71
C SER A 141 11.84 -11.43 5.72
N GLY A 142 12.66 -10.49 5.26
CA GLY A 142 12.26 -9.48 4.27
C GLY A 142 11.43 -8.29 4.78
N LEU A 143 10.87 -8.35 5.99
CA LEU A 143 10.15 -7.22 6.60
C LEU A 143 11.10 -6.33 7.40
N MET A 144 11.35 -5.10 6.93
CA MET A 144 12.32 -4.19 7.54
C MET A 144 11.98 -3.80 8.98
N PHE A 145 10.68 -3.68 9.28
CA PHE A 145 10.16 -3.20 10.56
C PHE A 145 9.23 -4.19 11.26
N GLY A 146 9.21 -5.44 10.80
CA GLY A 146 8.34 -6.48 11.30
C GLY A 146 6.96 -6.53 10.64
N LYS A 147 6.04 -7.30 11.22
CA LYS A 147 4.73 -7.54 10.61
C LYS A 147 3.82 -6.33 10.82
N GLY A 148 3.32 -5.77 9.73
CA GLY A 148 2.45 -4.60 9.72
C GLY A 148 1.94 -4.32 8.31
N VAL A 149 1.18 -3.24 8.15
CA VAL A 149 0.73 -2.77 6.84
C VAL A 149 1.68 -1.66 6.42
N TYR A 150 2.38 -1.85 5.30
CA TYR A 150 3.42 -0.93 4.86
C TYR A 150 2.87 0.07 3.85
N PHE A 151 3.21 1.34 4.05
CA PHE A 151 2.90 2.44 3.16
C PHE A 151 4.15 3.26 2.83
N ALA A 152 4.10 4.02 1.74
CA ALA A 152 5.15 4.94 1.35
C ALA A 152 4.59 6.30 0.96
N ASP A 153 5.40 7.34 1.09
CA ASP A 153 5.11 8.70 0.60
C ASP A 153 5.68 8.97 -0.80
N ILE A 154 6.41 7.99 -1.37
CA ILE A 154 6.97 7.99 -2.72
C ILE A 154 6.18 7.01 -3.59
N VAL A 155 5.49 7.50 -4.62
CA VAL A 155 4.62 6.67 -5.46
C VAL A 155 5.39 5.51 -6.11
N SER A 156 6.57 5.76 -6.67
CA SER A 156 7.30 4.72 -7.42
C SER A 156 7.90 3.65 -6.51
N LYS A 157 8.08 3.94 -5.22
CA LYS A 157 8.44 2.91 -4.24
C LYS A 157 7.30 1.91 -4.09
N SER A 158 6.07 2.39 -3.89
CA SER A 158 4.89 1.53 -3.80
C SER A 158 4.58 0.85 -5.15
N ALA A 159 4.77 1.54 -6.28
CA ALA A 159 4.52 0.98 -7.61
C ALA A 159 5.38 -0.26 -7.93
N ASN A 160 6.59 -0.36 -7.38
CA ASN A 160 7.43 -1.57 -7.54
C ASN A 160 6.76 -2.84 -6.99
N TYR A 161 5.83 -2.72 -6.04
CA TYR A 161 5.06 -3.84 -5.49
C TYR A 161 3.88 -4.28 -6.37
N CYS A 162 3.61 -3.57 -7.47
CA CYS A 162 2.60 -3.97 -8.46
C CYS A 162 3.09 -5.09 -9.39
N PHE A 163 4.41 -5.27 -9.53
CA PHE A 163 5.05 -6.26 -10.41
C PHE A 163 4.53 -6.24 -11.86
N THR A 164 4.27 -5.05 -12.40
CA THR A 164 3.92 -4.86 -13.81
C THR A 164 5.14 -5.11 -14.72
N ASN A 165 4.89 -5.31 -16.00
CA ASN A 165 5.95 -5.49 -17.00
C ASN A 165 5.46 -5.01 -18.38
N SER A 166 6.34 -4.97 -19.38
CA SER A 166 6.00 -4.47 -20.72
C SER A 166 4.88 -5.27 -21.43
N SER A 167 4.67 -6.54 -21.06
CA SER A 167 3.57 -7.35 -21.59
C SER A 167 2.26 -7.18 -20.81
N ASN A 168 2.33 -6.73 -19.55
CA ASN A 168 1.18 -6.42 -18.71
C ASN A 168 1.47 -5.12 -17.92
N PRO A 169 1.30 -3.94 -18.56
CA PRO A 169 1.78 -2.68 -18.02
C PRO A 169 0.84 -2.07 -16.98
N THR A 170 -0.43 -2.47 -16.97
CA THR A 170 -1.45 -1.93 -16.07
C THR A 170 -1.31 -2.54 -14.67
N GLY A 171 -1.21 -1.67 -13.66
CA GLY A 171 -1.18 -2.04 -12.24
C GLY A 171 -2.19 -1.23 -11.46
N LEU A 172 -2.53 -1.71 -10.26
CA LEU A 172 -3.38 -0.98 -9.32
C LEU A 172 -2.55 -0.54 -8.12
N MET A 173 -2.86 0.65 -7.61
CA MET A 173 -2.28 1.23 -6.40
C MET A 173 -3.40 1.79 -5.53
N LEU A 174 -3.15 1.84 -4.23
CA LEU A 174 -4.06 2.41 -3.25
C LEU A 174 -3.46 3.71 -2.69
N LEU A 175 -4.33 4.69 -2.45
CA LEU A 175 -4.10 5.77 -1.51
C LEU A 175 -4.96 5.52 -0.29
N CYS A 176 -4.35 5.51 0.89
CA CYS A 176 -5.05 5.22 2.15
C CYS A 176 -4.84 6.35 3.14
N GLU A 177 -5.90 6.77 3.83
CA GLU A 177 -5.81 7.63 5.00
C GLU A 177 -5.28 6.80 6.18
N VAL A 178 -4.03 7.05 6.58
CA VAL A 178 -3.35 6.31 7.64
C VAL A 178 -3.20 7.20 8.87
N ALA A 179 -3.81 6.79 9.98
CA ALA A 179 -3.66 7.45 11.27
C ALA A 179 -2.36 7.04 11.94
N LEU A 180 -1.31 7.86 11.78
CA LEU A 180 0.04 7.53 12.24
C LEU A 180 0.25 7.89 13.72
N GLY A 181 -0.39 8.95 14.21
CA GLY A 181 -0.16 9.45 15.57
C GLY A 181 1.32 9.73 15.85
N ASP A 182 1.74 9.47 17.09
CA ASP A 182 3.15 9.49 17.46
C ASP A 182 3.92 8.31 16.88
N MET A 183 4.84 8.60 15.95
CA MET A 183 5.63 7.60 15.24
C MET A 183 6.89 7.20 16.02
N TYR A 184 7.26 5.93 15.94
CA TYR A 184 8.54 5.39 16.35
C TYR A 184 9.51 5.45 15.17
N GLU A 185 10.38 6.46 15.16
CA GLU A 185 11.27 6.71 14.03
C GLU A 185 12.55 5.87 14.10
N ARG A 186 12.92 5.27 12.98
CA ARG A 186 14.09 4.41 12.83
C ARG A 186 14.79 4.64 11.51
N THR A 187 16.12 4.79 11.56
CA THR A 187 16.95 4.90 10.35
C THR A 187 17.44 3.54 9.85
N HIS A 188 17.48 2.52 10.72
CA HIS A 188 17.92 1.17 10.37
C HIS A 188 16.78 0.19 10.59
N SER A 189 16.82 -0.95 9.89
CA SER A 189 15.85 -2.02 10.09
C SER A 189 15.87 -2.51 11.54
N GLU A 190 14.68 -2.68 12.10
CA GLU A 190 14.47 -3.18 13.45
C GLU A 190 13.19 -4.00 13.42
N TYR A 191 13.26 -5.29 13.77
CA TYR A 191 12.07 -6.13 13.79
C TYR A 191 11.18 -5.76 14.99
N VAL A 192 10.22 -4.85 14.77
CA VAL A 192 9.32 -4.33 15.82
C VAL A 192 8.17 -5.31 16.03
N THR A 193 8.07 -5.90 17.21
CA THR A 193 6.94 -6.75 17.63
C THR A 193 5.96 -6.02 18.55
N THR A 194 6.45 -4.99 19.25
CA THR A 194 5.66 -4.20 20.18
C THR A 194 6.17 -2.77 20.13
N LEU A 195 5.25 -1.83 19.90
CA LEU A 195 5.60 -0.41 19.85
C LEU A 195 5.97 0.10 21.25
N PRO A 196 6.95 1.02 21.36
CA PRO A 196 7.22 1.70 22.62
C PRO A 196 5.97 2.41 23.14
N LYS A 197 5.90 2.59 24.47
CA LYS A 197 4.76 3.26 25.11
C LYS A 197 4.51 4.64 24.49
N GLY A 198 3.24 4.89 24.12
CA GLY A 198 2.82 6.15 23.52
C GLY A 198 3.13 6.28 22.02
N LYS A 199 3.64 5.23 21.37
CA LYS A 199 3.79 5.17 19.91
C LYS A 199 2.66 4.37 19.28
N HIS A 200 2.21 4.81 18.11
CA HIS A 200 1.06 4.24 17.40
C HIS A 200 1.45 3.58 16.07
N SER A 201 2.59 4.00 15.50
CA SER A 201 3.13 3.51 14.23
C SER A 201 4.67 3.53 14.26
N THR A 202 5.30 2.88 13.30
CA THR A 202 6.74 2.94 13.03
C THR A 202 6.99 3.72 11.74
N LYS A 203 8.05 4.53 11.73
CA LYS A 203 8.52 5.21 10.52
C LYS A 203 9.96 4.81 10.23
N GLY A 204 10.17 4.18 9.08
CA GLY A 204 11.48 4.04 8.47
C GLY A 204 11.88 5.37 7.84
N CYS A 205 12.94 6.01 8.35
CA CYS A 205 13.41 7.30 7.86
C CYS A 205 14.40 7.13 6.71
N GLY A 206 13.95 7.43 5.50
CA GLY A 206 14.75 7.36 4.28
C GLY A 206 15.56 8.63 4.03
N LEU A 207 16.54 8.54 3.14
CA LEU A 207 17.37 9.67 2.70
C LEU A 207 16.58 10.68 1.85
N THR A 208 15.60 10.21 1.08
CA THR A 208 14.72 11.04 0.23
C THR A 208 13.28 10.98 0.71
N ALA A 209 12.61 12.13 0.76
CA ALA A 209 11.21 12.27 1.12
C ALA A 209 10.56 13.43 0.33
N PRO A 210 9.22 13.48 0.21
CA PRO A 210 8.56 14.67 -0.31
C PRO A 210 8.88 15.91 0.52
N ASN A 211 9.13 17.06 -0.14
CA ASN A 211 9.38 18.31 0.55
C ASN A 211 8.21 18.66 1.51
N PRO A 212 8.45 18.75 2.84
CA PRO A 212 7.37 18.95 3.82
C PRO A 212 6.70 20.33 3.73
N ASN A 213 7.31 21.30 3.04
CA ASN A 213 6.73 22.63 2.84
C ASN A 213 5.70 22.68 1.69
N ASP A 214 5.75 21.71 0.77
CA ASP A 214 4.90 21.67 -0.42
C ASP A 214 3.74 20.66 -0.27
N LYS A 215 3.36 20.35 0.96
CA LYS A 215 2.23 19.47 1.29
C LYS A 215 0.89 20.15 1.05
N HIS A 216 -0.14 19.34 0.81
CA HIS A 216 -1.54 19.77 0.89
C HIS A 216 -2.18 19.21 2.16
N VAL A 217 -3.06 19.97 2.80
CA VAL A 217 -3.81 19.51 3.98
C VAL A 217 -5.30 19.63 3.65
N MET A 218 -5.99 18.50 3.71
CA MET A 218 -7.43 18.40 3.48
C MET A 218 -8.21 19.08 4.60
N SER A 219 -9.49 19.35 4.37
CA SER A 219 -10.36 20.07 5.33
C SER A 219 -10.54 19.35 6.67
N ASP A 220 -10.39 18.02 6.69
CA ASP A 220 -10.43 17.15 7.87
C ASP A 220 -9.06 16.98 8.56
N GLY A 221 -8.02 17.66 8.06
CA GLY A 221 -6.68 17.65 8.61
C GLY A 221 -5.78 16.51 8.11
N VAL A 222 -6.21 15.73 7.12
CA VAL A 222 -5.35 14.72 6.49
C VAL A 222 -4.28 15.40 5.64
N GLU A 223 -3.01 15.06 5.86
CA GLU A 223 -1.88 15.57 5.09
C GLU A 223 -1.62 14.70 3.86
N ILE A 224 -1.52 15.34 2.69
CA ILE A 224 -1.07 14.73 1.44
C ILE A 224 0.36 15.22 1.18
N PRO A 225 1.39 14.37 1.38
CA PRO A 225 2.79 14.75 1.23
C PRO A 225 3.21 14.74 -0.25
N LEU A 226 2.66 15.69 -1.02
CA LEU A 226 2.82 15.77 -2.48
C LEU A 226 3.95 16.67 -2.96
N GLY A 227 4.84 17.09 -2.06
CA GLY A 227 6.04 17.86 -2.42
C GLY A 227 6.96 17.08 -3.33
N ASN A 228 7.81 17.78 -4.09
CA ASN A 228 8.84 17.12 -4.90
C ASN A 228 9.75 16.29 -4.00
N ALA A 229 10.11 15.09 -4.45
CA ALA A 229 11.07 14.24 -3.76
C ALA A 229 12.42 14.97 -3.62
N ALA A 230 12.88 15.14 -2.39
CA ALA A 230 14.08 15.89 -2.04
C ALA A 230 14.84 15.21 -0.88
N ASP A 231 16.05 15.70 -0.62
CA ASP A 231 16.83 15.28 0.55
C ASP A 231 16.02 15.52 1.85
N SER A 232 15.94 14.49 2.68
CA SER A 232 15.15 14.47 3.92
C SER A 232 15.86 15.13 5.12
N GLY A 233 17.16 15.46 4.99
CA GLY A 233 18.03 15.88 6.10
C GLY A 233 18.55 14.72 6.96
N ILE A 234 18.18 13.47 6.68
CA ILE A 234 18.69 12.29 7.38
C ILE A 234 20.14 12.02 6.94
N LYS A 235 21.09 12.15 7.88
CA LYS A 235 22.53 12.05 7.57
C LYS A 235 23.02 10.65 7.22
N ALA A 236 22.43 9.62 7.81
CA ALA A 236 22.85 8.23 7.63
C ALA A 236 21.67 7.29 7.80
N SER A 237 21.25 6.67 6.69
CA SER A 237 20.20 5.66 6.64
C SER A 237 20.47 4.69 5.48
N PRO A 238 20.39 3.37 5.67
CA PRO A 238 20.33 2.41 4.57
C PRO A 238 19.03 2.51 3.75
N LEU A 239 18.01 3.23 4.23
CA LEU A 239 16.75 3.42 3.52
C LEU A 239 16.86 4.59 2.54
N LEU A 240 16.56 4.34 1.26
CA LEU A 240 16.50 5.41 0.26
C LEU A 240 15.27 6.31 0.45
N TYR A 241 14.15 5.74 0.88
CA TYR A 241 12.84 6.41 0.99
C TYR A 241 12.13 6.00 2.26
N ASN A 242 11.21 6.83 2.73
CA ASN A 242 10.45 6.54 3.94
C ASN A 242 9.60 5.26 3.83
N GLU A 243 9.27 4.71 5.00
CA GLU A 243 8.24 3.68 5.20
C GLU A 243 7.38 4.07 6.39
N TYR A 244 6.08 3.79 6.30
CA TYR A 244 5.12 3.97 7.38
C TYR A 244 4.44 2.63 7.65
N ILE A 245 4.48 2.18 8.90
CA ILE A 245 4.03 0.86 9.34
C ILE A 245 3.13 0.97 10.56
#